data_AF-A0A0M2SF99-F1
#
_entry.id   AF-A0A0M2SF99-F1
#
_cell.length_a   1.000
_cell.length_b   1.000
_cell.length_c   1.000
_cell.angle_alpha   90.00
_cell.angle_beta   90.00
_cell.angle_gamma   90.00
#
_symmetry.space_group_name_H-M   'P 1'
#
loop_
_entity.id
_entity.type
_entity.pdbx_description
1 polymer ?
#
loop_
_entity_poly.entity_id
_entity_poly.type
_entity_poly.pdbx_seq_one_letter_code
_entity_poly.pdbx_strand_id
1 'polypeptide(L)'
;MKKQLYLNLMYSKWIWMMGGIMIVINLLAAFSQSLINLQPFMPFVNLLNLIVMVYTISSIQNIHTLITKNDSHHFLYSLPIRKTDILKADYIYHALMLVFTVAVFSTYVIIGHDYHLYYGLVMIMGASLIMMSIYLIIFANSWLDSAILRYIIYFLPLFIIYMFHFMPLNNTVIHNIDLGIGWDIYRFVLPFIVLGAGIIVYAASYLYGRKKIVKSDIV
;
A
#
# COMPACT_ATOMS: atom_id res chain seq x y z
N MET A 1 8.88 13.13 15.97
CA MET A 1 7.90 12.04 15.71
C MET A 1 6.43 12.47 15.68
N LYS A 2 5.84 13.00 16.78
CA LYS A 2 4.38 13.27 16.87
C LYS A 2 3.85 14.21 15.78
N LYS A 3 4.57 15.30 15.47
CA LYS A 3 4.15 16.30 14.47
C LYS A 3 4.03 15.74 13.06
N GLN A 4 5.06 15.04 12.57
CA GLN A 4 5.05 14.50 11.20
C GLN A 4 4.01 13.38 11.02
N LEU A 5 3.93 12.45 11.98
CA LEU A 5 2.89 11.41 11.93
C LEU A 5 1.49 12.04 11.97
N TYR A 6 1.28 13.05 12.82
CA TYR A 6 0.02 13.78 12.89
C TYR A 6 -0.28 14.53 11.59
N LEU A 7 0.70 15.18 10.97
CA LEU A 7 0.53 15.81 9.65
C LEU A 7 0.14 14.77 8.60
N ASN A 8 0.87 13.65 8.53
CA ASN A 8 0.59 12.56 7.60
C ASN A 8 -0.85 12.04 7.78
N LEU A 9 -1.30 11.84 9.02
CA LEU A 9 -2.66 11.39 9.35
C LEU A 9 -3.73 12.45 9.10
N MET A 10 -3.46 13.73 9.41
CA MET A 10 -4.41 14.83 9.27
C MET A 10 -4.59 15.27 7.82
N TYR A 11 -3.55 15.16 6.99
CA TYR A 11 -3.66 15.37 5.55
C TYR A 11 -4.27 14.17 4.83
N SER A 12 -4.21 12.97 5.42
CA SER A 12 -4.87 11.77 4.88
C SER A 12 -6.26 11.49 5.49
N LYS A 13 -6.90 12.46 6.15
CA LYS A 13 -8.25 12.31 6.75
C LYS A 13 -9.27 11.65 5.82
N TRP A 14 -9.28 12.04 4.55
CA TRP A 14 -10.17 11.46 3.55
C TRP A 14 -9.90 9.98 3.30
N ILE A 15 -8.67 9.52 3.48
CA ILE A 15 -8.24 8.14 3.25
C ILE A 15 -8.72 7.25 4.38
N TRP A 16 -8.56 7.71 5.62
CA TRP A 16 -9.12 7.07 6.80
C TRP A 16 -10.65 7.01 6.75
N MET A 17 -11.27 8.12 6.36
CA MET A 17 -12.71 8.21 6.24
C MET A 17 -13.23 7.28 5.15
N MET A 18 -12.67 7.34 3.94
CA MET A 18 -13.13 6.53 2.80
C MET A 18 -12.89 5.04 3.00
N GLY A 19 -11.72 4.62 3.50
CA GLY A 19 -11.52 3.19 3.74
C GLY A 19 -12.24 2.68 4.99
N GLY A 20 -12.49 3.51 6.00
CA GLY A 20 -13.32 3.16 7.14
C GLY A 20 -14.77 2.95 6.70
N ILE A 21 -15.28 3.87 5.88
CA ILE A 21 -16.58 3.74 5.21
C ILE A 21 -16.62 2.43 4.40
N MET A 22 -15.59 2.10 3.64
CA MET A 22 -15.61 0.86 2.86
C MET A 22 -15.53 -0.41 3.69
N ILE A 23 -14.78 -0.44 4.78
CA ILE A 23 -14.81 -1.58 5.71
C ILE A 23 -16.24 -1.77 6.23
N VAL A 24 -16.91 -0.69 6.62
CA VAL A 24 -18.31 -0.75 7.09
C VAL A 24 -19.26 -1.20 5.98
N ILE A 25 -19.16 -0.64 4.77
CA ILE A 25 -20.00 -1.05 3.62
C ILE A 25 -19.78 -2.52 3.28
N ASN A 26 -18.54 -2.99 3.26
CA ASN A 26 -18.20 -4.39 2.98
C ASN A 26 -18.76 -5.32 4.07
N LEU A 27 -18.57 -4.99 5.35
CA LEU A 27 -19.11 -5.78 6.45
C LEU A 27 -20.64 -5.82 6.45
N LEU A 28 -21.29 -4.68 6.17
CA LEU A 28 -22.74 -4.60 6.03
C LEU A 28 -23.22 -5.45 4.85
N ALA A 29 -22.57 -5.37 3.69
CA ALA A 29 -22.87 -6.18 2.52
C ALA A 29 -22.70 -7.69 2.78
N ALA A 30 -21.63 -8.08 3.49
CA ALA A 30 -21.39 -9.47 3.91
C ALA A 30 -22.53 -9.98 4.81
N PHE A 31 -22.92 -9.18 5.82
CA PHE A 31 -23.97 -9.56 6.75
C PHE A 31 -25.34 -9.65 6.06
N SER A 32 -25.64 -8.68 5.19
CA SER A 32 -26.93 -8.57 4.51
C SER A 32 -27.09 -9.50 3.33
N GLN A 33 -26.02 -10.02 2.71
CA GLN A 33 -26.10 -11.08 1.68
C GLN A 33 -26.82 -12.34 2.19
N SER A 34 -26.69 -12.65 3.48
CA SER A 34 -27.37 -13.79 4.11
C SER A 34 -28.88 -13.57 4.32
N LEU A 35 -29.33 -12.30 4.27
CA LEU A 35 -30.69 -11.88 4.59
C LEU A 35 -31.47 -11.37 3.36
N ILE A 36 -30.78 -10.74 2.40
CA ILE A 36 -31.34 -10.07 1.23
C ILE A 36 -30.42 -10.33 0.03
N ASN A 37 -30.99 -10.69 -1.12
CA ASN A 37 -30.20 -10.94 -2.33
C ASN A 37 -29.58 -9.63 -2.87
N LEU A 38 -28.32 -9.37 -2.51
CA LEU A 38 -27.57 -8.15 -2.85
C LEU A 38 -26.68 -8.28 -4.10
N GLN A 39 -26.80 -9.37 -4.87
CA GLN A 39 -26.09 -9.55 -6.14
C GLN A 39 -26.05 -8.31 -7.06
N PRO A 40 -27.13 -7.53 -7.23
CA PRO A 40 -27.11 -6.35 -8.11
C PRO A 40 -26.18 -5.22 -7.65
N PHE A 41 -25.88 -5.14 -6.35
CA PHE A 41 -25.04 -4.07 -5.77
C PHE A 41 -23.55 -4.43 -5.74
N MET A 42 -23.21 -5.70 -5.92
CA MET A 42 -21.81 -6.18 -5.89
C MET A 42 -20.87 -5.42 -6.85
N PRO A 43 -21.25 -5.10 -8.10
CA PRO A 43 -20.37 -4.36 -9.01
C PRO A 43 -19.98 -2.97 -8.48
N PHE A 44 -20.90 -2.28 -7.79
CA PHE A 44 -20.65 -0.97 -7.18
C PHE A 44 -19.71 -1.08 -5.98
N VAL A 45 -19.93 -2.08 -5.12
CA VAL A 45 -19.05 -2.37 -3.98
C VAL A 45 -17.64 -2.73 -4.46
N ASN A 46 -17.52 -3.49 -5.54
CA ASN A 46 -16.24 -3.87 -6.15
C ASN A 46 -15.48 -2.64 -6.69
N LEU A 47 -16.19 -1.74 -7.38
CA LEU A 47 -15.61 -0.49 -7.89
C LEU A 47 -15.10 0.40 -6.75
N LEU A 48 -15.89 0.55 -5.68
CA LEU A 48 -15.48 1.32 -4.51
C LEU A 48 -14.26 0.73 -3.81
N ASN A 49 -14.17 -0.59 -3.69
CA ASN A 49 -13.00 -1.27 -3.14
C ASN A 49 -11.75 -1.05 -4.00
N LEU A 50 -11.86 -1.07 -5.32
CA LEU A 50 -10.78 -0.73 -6.23
C LEU A 50 -10.31 0.72 -6.03
N ILE A 51 -11.25 1.66 -5.97
CA ILE A 51 -10.94 3.08 -5.75
C ILE A 51 -10.22 3.26 -4.42
N VAL A 52 -10.71 2.68 -3.33
CA VAL A 52 -10.07 2.79 -2.01
C VAL A 52 -8.68 2.17 -2.02
N MET A 53 -8.50 1.01 -2.64
CA MET A 53 -7.19 0.37 -2.75
C MET A 53 -6.17 1.22 -3.53
N VAL A 54 -6.57 1.80 -4.66
CA VAL A 54 -5.72 2.74 -5.42
C VAL A 54 -5.43 4.00 -4.59
N TYR A 55 -6.42 4.46 -3.82
CA TYR A 55 -6.31 5.65 -2.98
C TYR A 55 -5.40 5.44 -1.75
N THR A 56 -5.43 4.26 -1.13
CA THR A 56 -4.54 3.92 -0.01
C THR A 56 -3.10 3.76 -0.48
N ILE A 57 -2.89 3.18 -1.66
CA ILE A 57 -1.56 3.01 -2.28
C ILE A 57 -0.99 4.38 -2.72
N SER A 58 -1.79 5.29 -3.27
CA SER A 58 -1.34 6.64 -3.68
C SER A 58 -1.06 7.58 -2.52
N SER A 59 -1.69 7.34 -1.38
CA SER A 59 -1.45 8.15 -0.18
C SER A 59 -0.02 8.13 0.35
N ILE A 60 0.70 7.03 0.11
CA ILE A 60 2.07 6.79 0.58
C ILE A 60 3.05 7.81 -0.01
N GLN A 61 2.74 8.32 -1.21
CA GLN A 61 3.61 9.20 -1.99
C GLN A 61 3.29 10.68 -1.80
N ASN A 62 2.02 11.01 -1.54
CA ASN A 62 1.53 12.39 -1.60
C ASN A 62 2.13 13.30 -0.51
N ILE A 63 2.45 12.74 0.65
CA ILE A 63 3.04 13.46 1.80
C ILE A 63 4.39 14.10 1.45
N HIS A 64 5.26 13.38 0.75
CA HIS A 64 6.58 13.90 0.40
C HIS A 64 6.53 15.04 -0.62
N THR A 65 5.62 14.94 -1.59
CA THR A 65 5.33 16.03 -2.52
C THR A 65 4.84 17.29 -1.82
N LEU A 66 4.04 17.14 -0.77
CA LEU A 66 3.51 18.26 0.01
C LEU A 66 4.60 18.92 0.86
N ILE A 67 5.52 18.15 1.44
CA ILE A 67 6.71 18.67 2.15
C ILE A 67 7.55 19.53 1.21
N THR A 68 7.73 19.12 -0.04
CA THR A 68 8.56 19.87 -1.01
C THR A 68 7.89 21.08 -1.65
N LYS A 69 6.56 21.22 -1.56
CA LYS A 69 5.80 22.22 -2.32
C LYS A 69 5.12 23.30 -1.48
N ASN A 70 5.08 23.16 -0.16
CA ASN A 70 4.26 24.02 0.70
C ASN A 70 5.12 24.96 1.54
N ASP A 71 5.29 26.20 1.10
CA ASP A 71 6.12 27.23 1.76
C ASP A 71 5.38 28.04 2.85
N SER A 72 4.20 27.57 3.28
CA SER A 72 3.43 28.30 4.29
C SER A 72 4.15 28.32 5.65
N HIS A 73 4.22 29.48 6.30
CA HIS A 73 4.93 29.66 7.58
C HIS A 73 4.43 28.69 8.66
N HIS A 74 3.11 28.46 8.76
CA HIS A 74 2.55 27.47 9.70
C HIS A 74 2.96 26.03 9.39
N PHE A 75 3.16 25.69 8.11
CA PHE A 75 3.62 24.38 7.68
C PHE A 75 5.10 24.18 8.05
N LEU A 76 5.96 25.17 7.83
CA LEU A 76 7.38 25.15 8.20
C LEU A 76 7.61 24.91 9.71
N TYR A 77 6.80 25.53 10.59
CA TYR A 77 6.87 25.28 12.05
C TYR A 77 6.28 23.93 12.50
N SER A 78 5.54 23.27 11.60
CA SER A 78 4.96 21.94 11.81
C SER A 78 5.87 20.82 11.29
N LEU A 79 6.79 21.13 10.37
CA LEU A 79 7.75 20.17 9.83
C LEU A 79 8.69 19.64 10.93
N PRO A 80 9.01 18.33 10.91
CA PRO A 80 9.99 17.76 11.81
C PRO A 80 11.37 18.38 11.56
N ILE A 81 12.06 18.73 12.64
CA ILE A 81 13.39 19.35 12.63
C ILE A 81 14.48 18.34 12.21
N ARG A 82 14.17 17.02 12.30
CA ARG A 82 15.13 15.94 12.08
C ARG A 82 14.71 15.02 10.94
N LYS A 83 15.66 14.68 10.07
CA LYS A 83 15.46 13.71 8.97
C LYS A 83 15.13 12.31 9.49
N THR A 84 15.67 11.93 10.66
CA THR A 84 15.32 10.67 11.34
C THR A 84 13.84 10.57 11.73
N ASP A 85 13.22 11.69 12.10
CA ASP A 85 11.81 11.76 12.46
C ASP A 85 10.89 11.63 11.24
N ILE A 86 11.30 12.18 10.08
CA ILE A 86 10.62 12.01 8.79
C ILE A 86 10.61 10.53 8.42
N LEU A 87 11.81 9.92 8.37
CA LEU A 87 11.97 8.50 8.04
C LEU A 87 11.08 7.63 8.92
N LYS A 88 11.13 7.80 10.25
CA LYS A 88 10.31 6.99 11.17
C LYS A 88 8.80 7.17 10.94
N ALA A 89 8.34 8.39 10.68
CA ALA A 89 6.92 8.65 10.42
C ALA A 89 6.46 8.00 9.12
N ASP A 90 7.28 7.98 8.08
CA ASP A 90 6.94 7.38 6.79
C ASP A 90 6.84 5.86 6.86
N TYR A 91 7.74 5.21 7.61
CA TYR A 91 7.64 3.77 7.87
C TYR A 91 6.35 3.41 8.61
N ILE A 92 6.03 4.13 9.69
CA ILE A 92 4.81 3.88 10.47
C ILE A 92 3.56 4.14 9.61
N TYR A 93 3.56 5.23 8.86
CA TYR A 93 2.45 5.58 7.97
C TYR A 93 2.24 4.52 6.89
N HIS A 94 3.31 4.10 6.20
CA HIS A 94 3.22 3.07 5.17
C HIS A 94 2.70 1.74 5.73
N ALA A 95 3.22 1.29 6.87
CA ALA A 95 2.76 0.06 7.52
C ALA A 95 1.27 0.14 7.89
N LEU A 96 0.82 1.27 8.43
CA LEU A 96 -0.59 1.52 8.73
C LEU A 96 -1.47 1.48 7.49
N MET A 97 -1.05 2.14 6.40
CA MET A 97 -1.79 2.13 5.12
C MET A 97 -1.85 0.74 4.51
N LEU A 98 -0.79 -0.06 4.66
CA LEU A 98 -0.72 -1.43 4.16
C LEU A 98 -1.67 -2.34 4.94
N VAL A 99 -1.70 -2.26 6.29
CA VAL A 99 -2.68 -2.98 7.13
C VAL A 99 -4.11 -2.59 6.77
N PHE A 100 -4.36 -1.31 6.55
CA PHE A 100 -5.68 -0.82 6.18
C PHE A 100 -6.12 -1.32 4.80
N THR A 101 -5.19 -1.36 3.83
CA THR A 101 -5.45 -1.93 2.50
C THR A 101 -5.79 -3.43 2.60
N VAL A 102 -5.08 -4.17 3.46
CA VAL A 102 -5.39 -5.58 3.74
C VAL A 102 -6.78 -5.74 4.34
N ALA A 103 -7.16 -4.89 5.28
CA ALA A 103 -8.49 -4.95 5.90
C ALA A 103 -9.60 -4.73 4.85
N VAL A 104 -9.49 -3.67 4.05
CA VAL A 104 -10.44 -3.37 2.96
C VAL A 104 -10.51 -4.54 1.97
N PHE A 105 -9.37 -5.03 1.49
CA PHE A 105 -9.35 -6.12 0.51
C PHE A 105 -9.84 -7.45 1.09
N SER A 106 -9.50 -7.77 2.34
CA SER A 106 -9.96 -9.01 2.98
C SER A 106 -11.49 -9.02 3.12
N THR A 107 -12.08 -7.89 3.51
CA THR A 107 -13.54 -7.77 3.57
C THR A 107 -14.18 -7.93 2.19
N TYR A 108 -13.54 -7.42 1.12
CA TYR A 108 -13.98 -7.65 -0.26
C TYR A 108 -13.97 -9.14 -0.67
N VAL A 109 -12.85 -9.84 -0.43
CA VAL A 109 -12.72 -11.26 -0.81
C VAL A 109 -13.72 -12.14 -0.07
N ILE A 110 -13.97 -11.87 1.21
CA ILE A 110 -14.92 -12.63 2.02
C ILE A 110 -16.34 -12.57 1.44
N ILE A 111 -16.77 -11.41 0.92
CA ILE A 111 -18.10 -11.23 0.31
C ILE A 111 -18.19 -11.93 -1.05
N GLY A 112 -17.12 -11.88 -1.84
CA GLY A 112 -17.07 -12.50 -3.17
C GLY A 112 -16.87 -14.01 -3.14
N HIS A 113 -16.44 -14.57 -2.00
CA HIS A 113 -15.93 -15.95 -1.88
C HIS A 113 -14.76 -16.28 -2.83
N ASP A 114 -14.06 -15.26 -3.34
CA ASP A 114 -12.97 -15.37 -4.30
C ASP A 114 -11.61 -15.54 -3.60
N TYR A 115 -11.48 -16.59 -2.78
CA TYR A 115 -10.32 -16.78 -1.90
C TYR A 115 -8.97 -16.86 -2.62
N HIS A 116 -8.94 -17.21 -3.91
CA HIS A 116 -7.72 -17.19 -4.71
C HIS A 116 -7.13 -15.78 -4.86
N LEU A 117 -7.94 -14.73 -4.73
CA LEU A 117 -7.46 -13.34 -4.82
C LEU A 117 -6.51 -12.96 -3.67
N TYR A 118 -6.52 -13.71 -2.56
CA TYR A 118 -5.55 -13.50 -1.47
C TYR A 118 -4.11 -13.69 -1.92
N TYR A 119 -3.82 -14.65 -2.81
CA TYR A 119 -2.46 -14.85 -3.32
C TYR A 119 -1.97 -13.64 -4.11
N GLY A 120 -2.85 -13.04 -4.91
CA GLY A 120 -2.58 -11.80 -5.62
C GLY A 120 -2.34 -10.61 -4.68
N LEU A 121 -3.12 -10.48 -3.60
CA LEU A 121 -2.91 -9.46 -2.57
C LEU A 121 -1.55 -9.63 -1.89
N VAL A 122 -1.21 -10.86 -1.48
CA VAL A 122 0.05 -11.19 -0.81
C VAL A 122 1.25 -10.79 -1.70
N MET A 123 1.17 -11.06 -3.01
CA MET A 123 2.19 -10.65 -3.97
C MET A 123 2.33 -9.13 -4.05
N ILE A 124 1.22 -8.40 -4.19
CA ILE A 124 1.20 -6.93 -4.25
C ILE A 124 1.74 -6.31 -2.95
N MET A 125 1.40 -6.87 -1.79
CA MET A 125 1.92 -6.43 -0.50
C MET A 125 3.44 -6.60 -0.42
N GLY A 126 3.94 -7.79 -0.75
CA GLY A 126 5.38 -8.06 -0.72
C GLY A 126 6.16 -7.12 -1.64
N ALA A 127 5.66 -6.92 -2.87
CA ALA A 127 6.24 -5.97 -3.80
C ALA A 127 6.17 -4.52 -3.31
N SER A 128 5.06 -4.12 -2.70
CA SER A 128 4.88 -2.78 -2.10
C SER A 128 5.93 -2.51 -1.02
N LEU A 129 6.21 -3.50 -0.17
CA LEU A 129 7.28 -3.41 0.83
C LEU A 129 8.65 -3.24 0.16
N ILE A 130 8.97 -4.03 -0.86
CA ILE A 130 10.24 -3.93 -1.60
C ILE A 130 10.38 -2.54 -2.24
N MET A 131 9.35 -2.08 -2.95
CA MET A 131 9.38 -0.78 -3.64
C MET A 131 9.50 0.38 -2.66
N MET A 132 8.78 0.33 -1.54
CA MET A 132 8.89 1.33 -0.48
C MET A 132 10.29 1.31 0.17
N SER A 133 10.91 0.13 0.31
CA SER A 133 12.27 0.00 0.81
C SER A 133 13.29 0.70 -0.11
N ILE A 134 13.18 0.45 -1.42
CA ILE A 134 14.02 1.10 -2.44
C ILE A 134 13.83 2.61 -2.38
N TYR A 135 12.57 3.06 -2.33
CA TYR A 135 12.23 4.46 -2.18
C TYR A 135 12.93 5.10 -0.96
N LEU A 136 12.86 4.47 0.20
CA LEU A 136 13.42 5.00 1.45
C LEU A 136 14.95 4.98 1.46
N ILE A 137 15.59 3.99 0.82
CA ILE A 137 17.04 3.97 0.64
C ILE A 137 17.48 5.14 -0.23
N ILE A 138 16.78 5.40 -1.34
CA ILE A 138 17.12 6.52 -2.21
C ILE A 138 16.88 7.84 -1.49
N PHE A 139 15.76 7.98 -0.77
CA PHE A 139 15.49 9.16 0.06
C PHE A 139 16.61 9.43 1.08
N ALA A 140 17.06 8.40 1.80
CA ALA A 140 18.16 8.52 2.76
C ALA A 140 19.52 8.83 2.11
N ASN A 141 19.69 8.57 0.82
CA ASN A 141 20.95 8.76 0.10
C ASN A 141 21.05 10.12 -0.61
N SER A 142 20.00 10.52 -1.31
CA SER A 142 20.04 11.65 -2.26
C SER A 142 18.91 12.64 -2.08
N TRP A 143 18.06 12.48 -1.06
CA TRP A 143 16.95 13.40 -0.74
C TRP A 143 16.13 13.80 -1.98
N LEU A 144 15.90 12.84 -2.90
CA LEU A 144 15.33 13.10 -4.23
C LEU A 144 14.20 14.14 -4.25
N ASP A 145 14.41 15.25 -4.96
CA ASP A 145 13.42 16.33 -5.08
C ASP A 145 12.28 15.98 -6.06
N SER A 146 12.53 15.15 -7.08
CA SER A 146 11.56 14.90 -8.15
C SER A 146 10.42 13.98 -7.70
N ALA A 147 9.23 14.56 -7.49
CA ALA A 147 7.98 13.85 -7.24
C ALA A 147 7.68 12.74 -8.25
N ILE A 148 7.87 13.00 -9.55
CA ILE A 148 7.49 12.10 -10.65
C ILE A 148 8.31 10.81 -10.59
N LEU A 149 9.61 10.92 -10.32
CA LEU A 149 10.48 9.75 -10.21
C LEU A 149 10.02 8.82 -9.08
N ARG A 150 9.55 9.39 -7.96
CA ARG A 150 9.01 8.63 -6.81
C ARG A 150 7.78 7.83 -7.21
N TYR A 151 6.86 8.44 -7.95
CA TYR A 151 5.65 7.78 -8.42
C TYR A 151 5.98 6.64 -9.37
N ILE A 152 6.88 6.87 -10.34
CA ILE A 152 7.27 5.84 -11.32
C ILE A 152 7.91 4.64 -10.63
N ILE A 153 8.88 4.87 -9.73
CA ILE A 153 9.57 3.79 -9.02
C ILE A 153 8.56 2.94 -8.25
N TYR A 154 7.58 3.55 -7.59
CA TYR A 154 6.66 2.81 -6.74
C TYR A 154 5.48 2.18 -7.50
N PHE A 155 4.83 2.92 -8.40
CA PHE A 155 3.60 2.47 -9.07
C PHE A 155 3.83 1.57 -10.27
N LEU A 156 4.86 1.82 -11.07
CA LEU A 156 5.08 1.05 -12.30
C LEU A 156 5.30 -0.44 -11.99
N PRO A 157 6.13 -0.83 -11.00
CA PRO A 157 6.32 -2.25 -10.68
C PRO A 157 5.06 -2.89 -10.08
N LEU A 158 4.33 -2.16 -9.23
CA LEU A 158 3.06 -2.65 -8.68
C LEU A 158 2.01 -2.88 -9.77
N PHE A 159 1.94 -1.98 -10.76
CA PHE A 159 1.06 -2.11 -11.91
C PHE A 159 1.45 -3.31 -12.78
N ILE A 160 2.74 -3.51 -13.04
CA ILE A 160 3.25 -4.70 -13.75
C ILE A 160 2.84 -5.97 -13.03
N ILE A 161 3.00 -6.04 -11.70
CA ILE A 161 2.60 -7.22 -10.92
C ILE A 161 1.09 -7.45 -10.98
N TYR A 162 0.30 -6.38 -10.92
CA TYR A 162 -1.14 -6.49 -11.09
C TYR A 162 -1.51 -7.05 -12.48
N MET A 163 -0.88 -6.57 -13.55
CA MET A 163 -1.12 -7.05 -14.92
C MET A 163 -0.63 -8.48 -15.17
N PHE A 164 0.53 -8.86 -14.63
CA PHE A 164 1.22 -10.09 -15.02
C PHE A 164 1.15 -11.21 -13.96
N HIS A 165 0.68 -10.91 -12.75
CA HIS A 165 0.46 -11.92 -11.72
C HIS A 165 -1.02 -11.97 -11.29
N PHE A 166 -1.59 -10.84 -10.87
CA PHE A 166 -2.95 -10.81 -10.33
C PHE A 166 -4.02 -11.13 -11.39
N MET A 167 -3.96 -10.49 -12.55
CA MET A 167 -4.90 -10.77 -13.65
C MET A 167 -4.79 -12.22 -14.16
N PRO A 168 -3.60 -12.77 -14.45
CA PRO A 168 -3.45 -14.17 -14.84
C PRO A 168 -3.94 -15.14 -13.77
N LEU A 169 -3.66 -14.89 -12.49
CA LEU A 169 -4.19 -15.68 -11.38
C LEU A 169 -5.72 -15.73 -11.43
N ASN A 170 -6.38 -14.58 -11.57
CA ASN A 170 -7.84 -14.53 -11.62
C ASN A 170 -8.41 -15.26 -12.84
N ASN A 171 -7.87 -14.99 -14.04
CA ASN A 171 -8.36 -15.59 -15.28
C ASN A 171 -8.17 -17.11 -15.30
N THR A 172 -7.02 -17.60 -14.85
CA THR A 172 -6.72 -19.03 -14.90
C THR A 172 -7.54 -19.84 -13.89
N VAL A 173 -7.88 -19.25 -12.73
CA VAL A 173 -8.76 -19.89 -11.74
C VAL A 173 -10.22 -19.86 -12.19
N ILE A 174 -10.73 -18.73 -12.69
CA ILE A 174 -12.12 -18.59 -13.17
C ILE A 174 -12.41 -19.55 -14.33
N HIS A 175 -11.47 -19.68 -15.28
CA HIS A 175 -11.65 -20.52 -16.46
C HIS A 175 -11.14 -21.95 -16.26
N ASN A 176 -10.71 -22.31 -15.05
CA ASN A 176 -10.16 -23.62 -14.70
C ASN A 176 -9.09 -24.11 -15.69
N ILE A 177 -8.17 -23.21 -16.06
CA ILE A 177 -7.11 -23.48 -17.01
C ILE A 177 -5.94 -24.12 -16.27
N ASP A 178 -5.64 -25.37 -16.62
CA ASP A 178 -4.43 -26.05 -16.16
C ASP A 178 -3.23 -25.63 -17.03
N LEU A 179 -2.28 -24.96 -16.39
CA LEU A 179 -1.03 -24.52 -17.00
C LEU A 179 0.18 -25.34 -16.50
N GLY A 180 -0.06 -26.35 -15.65
CA GLY A 180 0.94 -27.20 -15.06
C GLY A 180 1.63 -26.64 -13.80
N ILE A 181 2.43 -27.49 -13.17
CA ILE A 181 2.96 -27.30 -11.81
C ILE A 181 3.83 -26.04 -11.64
N GLY A 182 4.53 -25.62 -12.69
CA GLY A 182 5.35 -24.40 -12.66
C GLY A 182 4.52 -23.13 -12.47
N TRP A 183 3.33 -23.10 -13.07
CA TRP A 183 2.39 -22.00 -12.92
C TRP A 183 1.70 -22.01 -11.56
N ASP A 184 1.51 -23.17 -10.95
CA ASP A 184 1.00 -23.25 -9.58
C ASP A 184 2.00 -22.69 -8.56
N ILE A 185 3.29 -23.00 -8.74
CA ILE A 185 4.34 -22.41 -7.91
C ILE A 185 4.37 -20.89 -8.08
N TYR A 186 4.31 -20.41 -9.32
CA TYR A 186 4.26 -18.98 -9.62
C TYR A 186 3.03 -18.30 -9.00
N ARG A 187 1.85 -18.93 -9.07
CA ARG A 187 0.57 -18.35 -8.60
C ARG A 187 0.41 -18.39 -7.08
N PHE A 188 0.83 -19.48 -6.43
CA PHE A 188 0.45 -19.76 -5.04
C PHE A 188 1.61 -19.75 -4.06
N VAL A 189 2.84 -20.04 -4.50
CA VAL A 189 4.02 -20.12 -3.62
C VAL A 189 4.85 -18.83 -3.69
N LEU A 190 5.12 -18.34 -4.90
CA LEU A 190 5.91 -17.13 -5.11
C LEU A 190 5.39 -15.91 -4.33
N PRO A 191 4.06 -15.66 -4.18
CA PRO A 191 3.56 -14.54 -3.39
C PRO A 191 4.11 -14.50 -1.97
N PHE A 192 4.17 -15.64 -1.29
CA PHE A 192 4.66 -15.71 0.09
C PHE A 192 6.18 -15.50 0.18
N ILE A 193 6.93 -15.99 -0.82
CA ILE A 193 8.37 -15.72 -0.92
C ILE A 193 8.61 -14.23 -1.08
N VAL A 194 7.86 -13.58 -1.96
CA VAL A 194 7.96 -12.13 -2.22
C VAL A 194 7.54 -11.32 -0.99
N LEU A 195 6.51 -11.74 -0.27
CA LEU A 195 6.12 -11.11 1.01
C LEU A 195 7.23 -11.25 2.06
N GLY A 196 7.78 -12.44 2.26
CA GLY A 196 8.86 -12.68 3.22
C GLY A 196 10.11 -11.85 2.89
N ALA A 197 10.53 -11.86 1.63
CA ALA A 197 11.61 -11.02 1.15
C ALA A 197 11.32 -9.53 1.36
N GLY A 198 10.10 -9.08 1.05
CA GLY A 198 9.66 -7.70 1.23
C GLY A 198 9.75 -7.24 2.69
N ILE A 199 9.29 -8.06 3.64
CA ILE A 199 9.39 -7.76 5.08
C ILE A 199 10.85 -7.59 5.51
N ILE A 200 11.73 -8.52 5.08
CA ILE A 200 13.16 -8.49 5.42
C ILE A 200 13.82 -7.23 4.86
N VAL A 201 13.59 -6.94 3.58
CA VAL A 201 14.17 -5.77 2.90
C VAL A 201 13.68 -4.47 3.54
N TYR A 202 12.40 -4.41 3.92
CA TYR A 202 11.79 -3.25 4.58
C TYR A 202 12.36 -2.98 5.97
N ALA A 203 12.57 -4.03 6.77
CA ALA A 203 13.26 -3.90 8.04
C ALA A 203 14.73 -3.46 7.86
N ALA A 204 15.43 -4.05 6.88
CA ALA A 204 16.83 -3.71 6.59
C ALA A 204 16.99 -2.26 6.09
N SER A 205 16.10 -1.78 5.22
CA SER A 205 16.13 -0.41 4.71
C SER A 205 15.89 0.62 5.81
N TYR A 206 15.07 0.30 6.81
CA TYR A 206 14.86 1.18 7.96
C TYR A 206 16.15 1.35 8.77
N LEU A 207 16.78 0.23 9.10
CA LEU A 207 18.02 0.21 9.88
C LEU A 207 19.16 0.93 9.12
N TYR A 208 19.26 0.71 7.81
CA TYR A 208 20.22 1.39 6.95
C TYR A 208 19.97 2.91 6.91
N GLY A 209 18.75 3.32 6.59
CA GLY A 209 18.37 4.74 6.50
C GLY A 209 18.61 5.47 7.82
N ARG A 210 18.24 4.86 8.95
CA ARG A 210 18.50 5.41 10.29
C ARG A 210 19.99 5.64 10.53
N LYS A 211 20.85 4.67 10.24
CA LYS A 211 22.30 4.78 10.44
C LYS A 211 22.92 5.87 9.56
N LYS A 212 22.45 6.02 8.33
CA LYS A 212 23.00 6.98 7.37
C LYS A 212 22.60 8.42 7.70
N ILE A 213 21.34 8.65 8.03
CA ILE A 213 20.78 9.98 8.31
C ILE A 213 21.35 10.59 9.61
N VAL A 214 21.69 9.79 10.62
CA VAL A 214 22.31 10.28 11.86
C VAL A 214 23.62 11.05 11.61
N LYS A 215 24.28 10.84 10.47
CA LYS A 215 25.50 11.59 10.09
C LYS A 215 25.22 13.02 9.58
N SER A 216 23.97 13.36 9.25
CA SER A 216 23.54 14.66 8.71
C SER A 216 22.08 14.99 9.09
N ASP A 217 21.75 14.84 10.38
CA ASP A 217 20.37 14.73 10.90
C ASP A 217 19.53 16.03 10.90
N ILE A 218 20.11 17.17 10.52
CA ILE A 218 19.39 18.44 10.41
C ILE A 218 18.77 18.53 9.01
N VAL A 219 17.46 18.83 8.94
CA VAL A 219 16.72 19.05 7.68
C VAL A 219 17.29 20.26 6.96
#